data_AF-A0A4Y4MD20-F1
#
_entry.id   AF-A0A4Y4MD20-F1
#
_cell.length_a   1.000
_cell.length_b   1.000
_cell.length_c   1.000
_cell.angle_alpha   90.00
_cell.angle_beta   90.00
_cell.angle_gamma   90.00
#
_symmetry.space_group_name_H-M   'P 1'
#
loop_
_entity.id
_entity.type
_entity.pdbx_description
1 polymer ?
#
loop_
_entity_poly.entity_id
_entity_poly.type
_entity_poly.pdbx_seq_one_letter_code
_entity_poly.pdbx_strand_id
1 'polypeptide(L)'
;MDDNGENLSKVIVINMSTDKKVYSDAEGIFSIDANLNDELRFVKEDFNRTSRRILTSDINLPLYIVLYQIPKDVGEVKIVKKLTGDLEADSRIVAKVDKGEQVRDAVGLPQPVGKMREKPAEVKSVLLPILLGNLNVQGVYDLISGKAKRQKRQYKYDDLQEHIAWIRNRIDDEYFVKAGIPADRISEFIEFSFLAKPQVRTYVKARNLSGVMLRLEETVPLFMERLEQHEK
;
A
#
# COMPACT_ATOMS: atom_id res chain seq x y z
N MET A 1 -14.61 -18.95 20.85
CA MET A 1 -14.17 -19.79 19.72
C MET A 1 -14.01 -18.94 18.47
N ASP A 2 -13.27 -19.41 17.48
CA ASP A 2 -13.27 -18.82 16.14
C ASP A 2 -14.47 -19.31 15.31
N ASP A 3 -14.55 -18.85 14.07
CA ASP A 3 -15.57 -19.22 13.09
C ASP A 3 -15.44 -20.65 12.55
N ASN A 4 -14.35 -21.35 12.87
CA ASN A 4 -14.15 -22.78 12.58
C ASN A 4 -14.49 -23.68 13.78
N GLY A 5 -14.82 -23.10 14.93
CA GLY A 5 -15.16 -23.83 16.15
C GLY A 5 -13.97 -24.14 17.06
N GLU A 6 -12.79 -23.58 16.80
CA GLU A 6 -11.61 -23.77 17.63
C GLU A 6 -11.62 -22.86 18.86
N ASN A 7 -11.11 -23.36 19.99
CA ASN A 7 -11.03 -22.60 21.22
C ASN A 7 -9.97 -21.49 21.12
N LEU A 8 -10.32 -20.29 21.61
CA LEU A 8 -9.45 -19.11 21.52
C LEU A 8 -8.93 -18.73 22.89
N SER A 9 -7.62 -18.94 23.09
CA SER A 9 -6.91 -18.47 24.29
C SER A 9 -6.49 -17.01 24.17
N LYS A 10 -6.23 -16.39 25.34
CA LYS A 10 -5.74 -15.00 25.47
C LYS A 10 -6.63 -13.95 24.80
N VAL A 11 -7.93 -14.21 24.68
CA VAL A 11 -8.91 -13.20 24.26
C VAL A 11 -9.06 -12.19 25.39
N ILE A 12 -8.92 -10.90 25.09
CA ILE A 12 -9.16 -9.83 26.05
C ILE A 12 -10.66 -9.62 26.17
N VAL A 13 -11.20 -9.75 27.39
CA VAL A 13 -12.59 -9.46 27.72
C VAL A 13 -12.64 -8.21 28.58
N ILE A 14 -13.38 -7.20 28.14
CA ILE A 14 -13.45 -5.87 28.75
C ILE A 14 -14.91 -5.58 29.09
N ASN A 15 -15.20 -5.26 30.34
CA ASN A 15 -16.47 -4.63 30.71
C ASN A 15 -16.36 -3.13 30.45
N MET A 16 -17.15 -2.60 29.52
CA MET A 16 -17.08 -1.20 29.10
C MET A 16 -17.66 -0.21 30.12
N SER A 17 -18.46 -0.67 31.08
CA SER A 17 -19.03 0.17 32.14
C SER A 17 -18.07 0.34 33.32
N THR A 18 -17.27 -0.69 33.62
CA THR A 18 -16.39 -0.73 34.80
C THR A 18 -14.91 -0.69 34.47
N ASP A 19 -14.55 -0.73 33.19
CA ASP A 19 -13.19 -0.85 32.66
C ASP A 19 -12.38 -2.06 33.17
N LYS A 20 -13.04 -3.04 33.82
CA LYS A 20 -12.44 -4.30 34.23
C LYS A 20 -12.03 -5.12 33.00
N LYS A 21 -10.85 -5.75 33.07
CA LYS A 21 -10.26 -6.55 31.99
C LYS A 21 -9.79 -7.89 32.49
N VAL A 22 -10.11 -8.95 31.76
CA VAL A 22 -9.60 -10.31 31.99
C VAL A 22 -9.18 -10.94 30.66
N TYR A 23 -8.44 -12.04 30.74
CA TYR A 23 -8.05 -12.83 29.56
C TYR A 23 -8.73 -14.19 29.61
N SER A 24 -9.07 -14.75 28.44
CA SER A 24 -9.42 -16.17 28.36
C SER A 24 -8.19 -17.05 28.59
N ASP A 25 -8.41 -18.20 29.23
CA ASP A 25 -7.38 -19.20 29.52
C ASP A 25 -7.01 -20.04 28.28
N ALA A 26 -6.25 -21.11 28.46
CA ALA A 26 -5.81 -21.99 27.38
C ALA A 26 -6.98 -22.72 26.69
N GLU A 27 -8.08 -22.96 27.39
CA GLU A 27 -9.28 -23.63 26.88
C GLU A 27 -10.29 -22.63 26.32
N GLY A 28 -10.00 -21.32 26.39
CA GLY A 28 -10.88 -20.25 25.92
C GLY A 28 -11.98 -19.87 26.92
N ILE A 29 -11.86 -20.30 28.17
CA ILE A 29 -12.78 -20.00 29.26
C ILE A 29 -12.39 -18.67 29.91
N PHE A 30 -13.38 -17.87 30.33
CA PHE A 30 -13.17 -16.59 30.99
C PHE A 30 -14.20 -16.38 32.11
N SER A 31 -13.87 -15.54 33.09
CA SER A 31 -14.78 -15.08 34.15
C SER A 31 -14.57 -13.60 34.39
N ILE A 32 -15.65 -12.80 34.36
CA ILE A 32 -15.62 -11.36 34.59
C ILE A 32 -16.91 -10.89 35.27
N ASP A 33 -16.78 -9.97 36.23
CA ASP A 33 -17.94 -9.34 36.87
C ASP A 33 -18.64 -8.38 35.89
N ALA A 34 -19.96 -8.53 35.74
CA ALA A 34 -20.78 -7.65 34.93
C ALA A 34 -22.17 -7.44 35.55
N ASN A 35 -22.71 -6.24 35.41
CA ASN A 35 -24.07 -5.88 35.84
C ASN A 35 -25.05 -5.96 34.67
N LEU A 36 -26.34 -5.95 35.00
CA LEU A 36 -27.41 -5.84 34.00
C LEU A 36 -27.19 -4.60 33.13
N ASN A 37 -27.32 -4.78 31.80
CA ASN A 37 -27.07 -3.78 30.76
C ASN A 37 -25.60 -3.39 30.50
N ASP A 38 -24.63 -3.99 31.19
CA ASP A 38 -23.21 -3.78 30.84
C ASP A 38 -22.89 -4.32 29.44
N GLU A 39 -22.01 -3.63 28.73
CA GLU A 39 -21.45 -4.11 27.46
C GLU A 39 -20.10 -4.78 27.72
N LEU A 40 -20.01 -6.07 27.39
CA LEU A 40 -18.76 -6.81 27.34
C LEU A 40 -18.19 -6.76 25.93
N ARG A 41 -16.89 -6.50 25.83
CA ARG A 41 -16.14 -6.38 24.57
C ARG A 41 -15.01 -7.39 24.53
N PHE A 42 -14.90 -8.08 23.39
CA PHE A 42 -13.97 -9.17 23.15
C PHE A 42 -12.99 -8.77 22.05
N VAL A 43 -11.68 -8.83 22.34
CA VAL A 43 -10.61 -8.40 21.44
C VAL A 43 -9.50 -9.45 21.41
N LYS A 44 -9.06 -9.81 20.20
CA LYS A 44 -7.88 -10.66 19.96
C LYS A 44 -7.21 -10.18 18.68
N GLU A 45 -5.88 -10.28 18.62
CA GLU A 45 -5.12 -9.96 17.41
C GLU A 45 -5.58 -10.84 16.25
N ASP A 46 -5.67 -10.27 15.05
CA ASP A 46 -6.15 -10.92 13.81
C ASP A 46 -7.63 -11.33 13.79
N PHE A 47 -8.41 -10.92 14.79
CA PHE A 47 -9.86 -11.16 14.83
C PHE A 47 -10.64 -9.85 14.91
N ASN A 48 -11.83 -9.86 14.31
CA ASN A 48 -12.80 -8.80 14.45
C ASN A 48 -13.25 -8.68 15.91
N ARG A 49 -13.38 -7.44 16.38
CA ARG A 49 -13.91 -7.15 17.71
C ARG A 49 -15.40 -7.48 17.77
N THR A 50 -15.79 -8.22 18.80
CA THR A 50 -17.18 -8.55 19.11
C THR A 50 -17.60 -7.87 20.41
N SER A 51 -18.84 -7.39 20.49
CA SER A 51 -19.43 -6.84 21.72
C SER A 51 -20.74 -7.57 22.05
N ARG A 52 -21.04 -7.76 23.35
CA ARG A 52 -22.28 -8.35 23.83
C ARG A 52 -22.80 -7.62 25.07
N ARG A 53 -24.08 -7.28 25.08
CA ARG A 53 -24.75 -6.68 26.24
C ARG A 53 -25.33 -7.76 27.15
N ILE A 54 -25.18 -7.59 28.47
CA ILE A 54 -25.79 -8.47 29.48
C ILE A 54 -27.26 -8.10 29.64
N LEU A 55 -28.15 -9.07 29.37
CA LEU A 55 -29.61 -8.85 29.36
C LEU A 55 -30.33 -9.56 30.52
N THR A 56 -29.63 -10.37 31.31
CA THR A 56 -30.20 -11.10 32.46
C THR A 56 -29.35 -10.86 33.71
N SER A 57 -29.99 -10.93 34.88
CA SER A 57 -29.40 -10.76 36.20
C SER A 57 -28.93 -12.09 36.83
N ASP A 58 -28.78 -13.14 36.02
CA ASP A 58 -28.30 -14.44 36.48
C ASP A 58 -26.83 -14.38 36.90
N ILE A 59 -26.54 -14.87 38.11
CA ILE A 59 -25.22 -14.78 38.78
C ILE A 59 -24.13 -15.60 38.06
N ASN A 60 -24.49 -16.52 37.16
CA ASN A 60 -23.55 -17.36 36.40
C ASN A 60 -24.03 -17.61 34.97
N LEU A 61 -24.24 -16.55 34.18
CA LEU A 61 -24.68 -16.68 32.79
C LEU A 61 -23.59 -17.29 31.89
N PRO A 62 -23.77 -18.49 31.31
CA PRO A 62 -22.84 -19.02 30.32
C PRO A 62 -22.95 -18.20 29.03
N LEU A 63 -21.83 -17.62 28.60
CA LEU A 63 -21.75 -16.83 27.37
C LEU A 63 -20.85 -17.51 26.33
N TYR A 64 -21.45 -17.92 25.22
CA TYR A 64 -20.72 -18.40 24.05
C TYR A 64 -20.50 -17.26 23.06
N ILE A 65 -19.24 -16.98 22.73
CA ILE A 65 -18.82 -15.89 21.85
C ILE A 65 -17.96 -16.44 20.72
N VAL A 66 -18.29 -16.04 19.50
CA VAL A 66 -17.54 -16.34 18.27
C VAL A 66 -16.81 -15.08 17.83
N LEU A 67 -15.52 -15.20 17.54
CA LEU A 67 -14.70 -14.15 16.93
C LEU A 67 -14.42 -14.53 15.48
N TYR A 68 -14.63 -13.61 14.55
CA TYR A 68 -14.38 -13.84 13.13
C TYR A 68 -12.97 -13.36 12.76
N GLN A 69 -12.21 -14.19 12.05
CA GLN A 69 -10.85 -13.83 11.63
C GLN A 69 -10.89 -12.66 10.62
N ILE A 70 -9.91 -11.76 10.71
CA ILE A 70 -9.73 -10.69 9.72
C ILE A 70 -9.03 -11.31 8.50
N PRO A 71 -9.61 -11.20 7.29
CA PRO A 71 -8.95 -11.67 6.08
C PRO A 71 -7.62 -10.94 5.90
N LYS A 72 -6.50 -11.68 5.89
CA LYS A 72 -5.18 -11.13 5.53
C LYS A 72 -4.95 -11.35 4.05
N ASP A 73 -4.70 -10.26 3.31
CA ASP A 73 -4.23 -10.32 1.94
C ASP A 73 -2.78 -10.81 1.92
N VAL A 74 -2.59 -12.12 1.77
CA VAL A 74 -1.30 -12.71 1.45
C VAL A 74 -1.03 -12.37 -0.02
N GLY A 75 -0.37 -11.24 -0.24
CA GLY A 75 -0.06 -10.74 -1.58
C GLY A 75 0.56 -11.80 -2.50
N GLU A 76 0.43 -11.60 -3.82
CA GLU A 76 0.82 -12.58 -4.85
C GLU A 76 2.18 -13.24 -4.58
N VAL A 77 2.13 -14.56 -4.39
CA VAL A 77 3.33 -15.40 -4.38
C VAL A 77 3.87 -15.42 -5.81
N LYS A 78 4.98 -14.73 -6.05
CA LYS A 78 5.70 -14.87 -7.32
C LYS A 78 6.23 -16.30 -7.39
N ILE A 79 5.57 -17.14 -8.18
CA ILE A 79 6.07 -18.49 -8.48
C ILE A 79 7.35 -18.31 -9.29
N VAL A 80 8.49 -18.37 -8.61
CA VAL A 80 9.80 -18.32 -9.27
C VAL A 80 10.04 -19.69 -9.88
N LYS A 81 9.73 -19.80 -11.18
CA LYS A 81 9.91 -20.96 -12.09
C LYS A 81 8.94 -22.12 -11.94
N LYS A 82 8.49 -22.64 -13.10
CA LYS A 82 7.83 -23.95 -13.23
C LYS A 82 8.81 -25.04 -12.83
N LEU A 83 8.39 -25.89 -11.90
CA LEU A 83 9.08 -27.13 -11.55
C LEU A 83 9.12 -28.05 -12.78
N THR A 84 10.26 -28.69 -12.98
CA THR A 84 10.51 -29.53 -14.16
C THR A 84 10.01 -30.97 -13.99
N GLY A 85 9.67 -31.37 -12.77
CA GLY A 85 9.19 -32.71 -12.43
C GLY A 85 10.32 -33.69 -12.09
N ASP A 86 11.57 -33.25 -12.16
CA ASP A 86 12.74 -33.99 -11.70
C ASP A 86 13.09 -33.52 -10.28
N LEU A 87 12.96 -34.42 -9.30
CA LEU A 87 13.16 -34.14 -7.89
C LEU A 87 14.59 -33.67 -7.58
N GLU A 88 15.60 -34.16 -8.31
CA GLU A 88 17.00 -33.77 -8.09
C GLU A 88 17.28 -32.35 -8.61
N ALA A 89 16.72 -32.00 -9.75
CA ALA A 89 16.82 -30.66 -10.32
C ALA A 89 16.00 -29.63 -9.52
N ASP A 90 14.77 -30.01 -9.16
CA ASP A 90 13.81 -29.14 -8.48
C ASP A 90 14.23 -28.88 -7.01
N SER A 91 14.81 -29.86 -6.31
CA SER A 91 15.35 -29.67 -4.96
C SER A 91 16.51 -28.66 -4.93
N ARG A 92 17.35 -28.60 -5.96
CA ARG A 92 18.44 -27.62 -6.07
C ARG A 92 17.95 -26.21 -6.40
N ILE A 93 16.82 -26.08 -7.10
CA ILE A 93 16.18 -24.79 -7.39
C ILE A 93 15.58 -24.21 -6.10
N VAL A 94 14.91 -25.05 -5.30
CA VAL A 94 14.32 -24.65 -4.01
C VAL A 94 15.38 -24.42 -2.93
N ALA A 95 16.48 -25.20 -2.94
CA ALA A 95 17.57 -25.08 -1.95
C ALA A 95 18.55 -23.92 -2.23
N LYS A 96 18.46 -23.23 -3.37
CA LYS A 96 19.14 -21.95 -3.58
C LYS A 96 18.44 -20.88 -2.75
N VAL A 97 18.66 -20.92 -1.44
CA VAL A 97 18.25 -19.84 -0.58
C VAL A 97 19.05 -18.61 -1.00
N ASP A 98 18.33 -17.55 -1.39
CA ASP A 98 18.95 -16.28 -1.72
C ASP A 98 19.64 -15.76 -0.46
N LYS A 99 20.97 -15.86 -0.41
CA LYS A 99 21.76 -15.39 0.72
C LYS A 99 21.53 -13.89 0.98
N GLY A 100 21.12 -13.14 -0.05
CA GLY A 100 20.67 -11.76 0.10
C GLY A 100 19.37 -11.65 0.87
N GLU A 101 18.42 -12.56 0.67
CA GLU A 101 17.14 -12.60 1.39
C GLU A 101 17.32 -12.97 2.87
N GLN A 102 18.18 -13.95 3.19
CA GLN A 102 18.53 -14.25 4.59
C GLN A 102 19.18 -13.07 5.32
N VAL A 103 20.06 -12.33 4.64
CA VAL A 103 20.68 -11.13 5.21
C VAL A 103 19.65 -10.01 5.36
N ARG A 104 18.69 -9.88 4.44
CA ARG A 104 17.60 -8.90 4.51
C ARG A 104 16.65 -9.18 5.68
N ASP A 105 16.30 -10.44 5.90
CA ASP A 105 15.45 -10.88 7.00
C ASP A 105 16.15 -10.74 8.36
N ALA A 106 17.45 -11.06 8.43
CA ALA A 106 18.25 -10.92 9.65
C ALA A 106 18.45 -9.46 10.07
N VAL A 107 18.49 -8.53 9.10
CA VAL A 107 18.74 -7.10 9.35
C VAL A 107 17.47 -6.34 9.73
N GLY A 108 16.28 -6.86 9.41
CA GLY A 108 14.99 -6.29 9.82
C GLY A 108 14.73 -4.84 9.37
N LEU A 109 15.56 -4.29 8.49
CA LEU A 109 15.40 -2.93 7.99
C LEU A 109 14.32 -2.93 6.90
N PRO A 110 13.32 -2.04 6.99
CA PRO A 110 12.35 -1.89 5.91
C PRO A 110 13.11 -1.57 4.62
N GLN A 111 12.79 -2.28 3.53
CA GLN A 111 13.42 -2.00 2.25
C GLN A 111 13.13 -0.54 1.89
N PRO A 112 14.11 0.20 1.35
CA PRO A 112 13.88 1.57 0.90
C PRO A 112 12.75 1.55 -0.11
N VAL A 113 11.62 2.14 0.28
CA VAL A 113 10.43 2.24 -0.57
C VAL A 113 10.71 3.26 -1.67
N GLY A 114 10.67 2.82 -2.92
CA GLY A 114 10.86 3.67 -4.10
C GLY A 114 12.16 3.41 -4.86
N LYS A 115 12.34 4.13 -5.96
CA LYS A 115 13.47 3.93 -6.87
C LYS A 115 14.76 4.43 -6.19
N MET A 116 15.76 3.56 -6.09
CA MET A 116 17.11 3.96 -5.68
C MET A 116 17.68 4.89 -6.76
N ARG A 117 17.72 6.19 -6.47
CA ARG A 117 18.28 7.22 -7.35
C ARG A 117 19.18 8.13 -6.54
N GLU A 118 20.23 8.65 -7.18
CA GLU A 118 21.04 9.71 -6.58
C GLU A 118 20.15 10.90 -6.24
N LYS A 119 20.24 11.39 -5.01
CA LYS A 119 19.49 12.57 -4.58
C LYS A 119 20.16 13.80 -5.20
N PRO A 120 19.48 14.57 -6.07
CA PRO A 120 20.05 15.78 -6.63
C PRO A 120 20.30 16.80 -5.52
N ALA A 121 21.38 17.58 -5.62
CA ALA A 121 21.67 18.63 -4.65
C ALA A 121 20.48 19.59 -4.49
N GLU A 122 20.12 19.90 -3.23
CA GLU A 122 19.07 20.86 -2.90
C GLU A 122 19.66 22.14 -2.34
N VAL A 123 19.05 23.28 -2.69
CA VAL A 123 19.51 24.61 -2.26
C VAL A 123 19.62 24.71 -0.73
N LYS A 124 18.64 24.18 0.01
CA LYS A 124 18.68 24.12 1.49
C LYS A 124 19.82 23.23 2.00
N SER A 125 20.01 22.05 1.40
CA SER A 125 21.05 21.09 1.80
C SER A 125 22.48 21.59 1.55
N VAL A 126 22.64 22.62 0.71
CA VAL A 126 23.95 23.23 0.42
C VAL A 126 24.15 24.52 1.21
N LEU A 127 23.12 25.36 1.38
CA LEU A 127 23.21 26.63 2.11
C LEU A 127 23.25 26.47 3.64
N LEU A 128 22.52 25.51 4.21
CA LEU A 128 22.49 25.27 5.66
C LEU A 128 23.88 24.88 6.21
N PRO A 129 24.64 23.96 5.58
CA PRO A 129 26.02 23.69 5.98
C PRO A 129 26.92 24.93 5.92
N ILE A 130 26.80 25.74 4.86
CA ILE A 130 27.62 26.96 4.69
C ILE A 130 27.38 27.94 5.84
N LEU A 131 26.12 28.14 6.24
CA LEU A 131 25.75 29.00 7.36
C LEU A 131 26.29 28.48 8.72
N LEU A 132 26.50 27.16 8.83
CA LEU A 132 27.06 26.49 9.99
C LEU A 132 28.58 26.24 9.87
N GLY A 133 29.27 26.93 8.95
CA GLY A 133 30.73 26.84 8.77
C GLY A 133 31.23 25.57 8.09
N ASN A 134 30.34 24.74 7.55
CA ASN A 134 30.67 23.51 6.83
C ASN A 134 30.51 23.72 5.31
N LEU A 135 31.63 23.68 4.57
CA LEU A 135 31.60 23.91 3.13
C LEU A 135 31.36 22.60 2.34
N ASN A 136 30.17 22.43 1.75
CA ASN A 136 29.89 21.35 0.82
C ASN A 136 30.23 21.76 -0.63
N VAL A 137 31.52 21.69 -0.99
CA VAL A 137 32.06 22.17 -2.28
C VAL A 137 31.40 21.46 -3.48
N GLN A 138 31.18 20.14 -3.38
CA GLN A 138 30.55 19.36 -4.45
C GLN A 138 29.08 19.78 -4.67
N GLY A 139 28.33 19.97 -3.58
CA GLY A 139 26.93 20.43 -3.66
C GLY A 139 26.80 21.84 -4.24
N VAL A 140 27.72 22.76 -3.91
CA VAL A 140 27.77 24.11 -4.50
C VAL A 140 28.04 24.03 -5.99
N TYR A 141 29.02 23.23 -6.43
CA TYR A 141 29.35 23.05 -7.83
C TYR A 141 28.17 22.46 -8.63
N ASP A 142 27.50 21.44 -8.12
CA ASP A 142 26.37 20.78 -8.80
C ASP A 142 25.13 21.70 -8.93
N LEU A 143 24.95 22.65 -8.01
CA LEU A 143 23.92 23.69 -8.08
C LEU A 143 24.28 24.77 -9.11
N ILE A 144 25.51 25.30 -9.08
CA ILE A 144 25.97 26.38 -9.97
C ILE A 144 26.09 25.89 -11.42
N SER A 145 26.64 24.69 -11.63
CA SER A 145 26.79 24.07 -12.95
C SER A 145 25.45 23.68 -13.60
N GLY A 146 24.35 23.74 -12.85
CA GLY A 146 23.02 23.35 -13.32
C GLY A 146 22.81 21.84 -13.46
N LYS A 147 23.80 21.02 -13.08
CA LYS A 147 23.70 19.55 -13.10
C LYS A 147 22.52 19.06 -12.27
N ALA A 148 22.32 19.62 -11.07
CA ALA A 148 21.17 19.29 -10.22
C ALA A 148 19.81 19.61 -10.90
N LYS A 149 19.74 20.72 -11.65
CA LYS A 149 18.52 21.10 -12.39
C LYS A 149 18.25 20.15 -13.56
N ARG A 150 19.29 19.76 -14.30
CA ARG A 150 19.19 18.78 -15.41
C ARG A 150 18.77 17.41 -14.89
N GLN A 151 19.39 16.92 -13.81
CA GLN A 151 19.06 15.64 -13.19
C GLN A 151 17.61 15.61 -12.68
N LYS A 152 17.15 16.67 -12.00
CA LYS A 152 15.73 16.79 -11.58
C LYS A 152 14.76 16.77 -12.76
N ARG A 153 15.11 17.40 -13.88
CA ARG A 153 14.27 17.38 -15.10
C ARG A 153 14.22 15.98 -15.69
N GLN A 154 15.37 15.32 -15.84
CA GLN A 154 15.46 13.96 -16.36
C GLN A 154 14.58 13.00 -15.54
N TYR A 155 14.73 12.99 -14.21
CA TYR A 155 13.92 12.13 -13.35
C TYR A 155 12.41 12.39 -13.47
N LYS A 156 12.01 13.65 -13.66
CA LYS A 156 10.60 13.99 -13.91
C LYS A 156 10.10 13.42 -15.24
N TYR A 157 10.91 13.50 -16.30
CA TYR A 157 10.57 12.92 -17.60
C TYR A 157 10.50 11.39 -17.52
N ASP A 158 11.49 10.75 -16.90
CA ASP A 158 11.52 9.29 -16.75
C ASP A 158 10.30 8.78 -15.97
N ASP A 159 9.95 9.43 -14.85
CA ASP A 159 8.78 9.08 -14.05
C ASP A 159 7.45 9.37 -14.77
N LEU A 160 7.42 10.37 -15.65
CA LEU A 160 6.26 10.64 -16.47
C LEU A 160 6.06 9.53 -17.50
N GLN A 161 7.10 9.21 -18.27
CA GLN A 161 7.07 8.17 -19.31
C GLN A 161 6.74 6.80 -18.74
N GLU A 162 7.33 6.44 -17.59
CA GLU A 162 7.01 5.19 -16.92
C GLU A 162 5.55 5.09 -16.49
N HIS A 163 4.97 6.19 -15.98
CA HIS A 163 3.57 6.22 -15.59
C HIS A 163 2.64 6.13 -16.80
N ILE A 164 2.97 6.82 -17.90
CA ILE A 164 2.22 6.73 -19.17
C ILE A 164 2.27 5.29 -19.69
N ALA A 165 3.47 4.70 -19.78
CA ALA A 165 3.67 3.32 -20.24
C ALA A 165 2.92 2.32 -19.34
N TRP A 166 2.91 2.53 -18.02
CA TRP A 166 2.17 1.66 -17.11
C TRP A 166 0.67 1.61 -17.41
N ILE A 167 0.06 2.75 -17.75
CA ILE A 167 -1.34 2.86 -18.16
C ILE A 167 -1.55 2.20 -19.52
N ARG A 168 -0.76 2.56 -20.53
CA ARG A 168 -0.87 2.03 -21.90
C ARG A 168 -0.66 0.52 -21.99
N ASN A 169 0.13 -0.07 -21.10
CA ASN A 169 0.33 -1.52 -21.03
C ASN A 169 -0.85 -2.27 -20.37
N ARG A 170 -1.85 -1.57 -19.83
CA ARG A 170 -2.98 -2.15 -19.07
C ARG A 170 -4.35 -1.77 -19.62
N ILE A 171 -4.42 -0.71 -20.41
CA ILE A 171 -5.62 -0.23 -21.05
C ILE A 171 -5.37 -0.23 -22.55
N ASP A 172 -6.15 -1.01 -23.28
CA ASP A 172 -6.04 -1.09 -24.74
C ASP A 172 -6.34 0.26 -25.39
N ASP A 173 -5.65 0.56 -26.49
CA ASP A 173 -5.83 1.81 -27.22
C ASP A 173 -7.30 2.02 -27.67
N GLU A 174 -8.05 0.93 -27.89
CA GLU A 174 -9.48 0.97 -28.25
C GLU A 174 -10.36 1.65 -27.19
N TYR A 175 -10.01 1.56 -25.90
CA TYR A 175 -10.73 2.24 -24.83
C TYR A 175 -10.71 3.77 -25.02
N PHE A 176 -9.54 4.32 -25.34
CA PHE A 176 -9.36 5.74 -25.55
C PHE A 176 -10.00 6.22 -26.85
N VAL A 177 -9.87 5.42 -27.92
CA VAL A 177 -10.49 5.72 -29.22
C VAL A 177 -12.01 5.75 -29.11
N LYS A 178 -12.63 4.83 -28.35
CA LYS A 178 -14.07 4.86 -28.06
C LYS A 178 -14.49 6.10 -27.27
N ALA A 179 -13.60 6.65 -26.44
CA ALA A 179 -13.82 7.89 -25.73
C ALA A 179 -13.59 9.15 -26.61
N GLY A 180 -13.25 8.99 -27.89
CA GLY A 180 -13.02 10.08 -28.85
C GLY A 180 -11.58 10.56 -28.93
N ILE A 181 -10.64 9.93 -28.21
CA ILE A 181 -9.23 10.34 -28.20
C ILE A 181 -8.50 9.69 -29.39
N PRO A 182 -7.84 10.47 -30.27
CA PRO A 182 -7.05 9.92 -31.37
C PRO A 182 -5.93 9.00 -30.90
N ALA A 183 -5.68 7.90 -31.62
CA ALA A 183 -4.72 6.87 -31.21
C ALA A 183 -3.28 7.40 -31.04
N ASP A 184 -2.87 8.35 -31.87
CA ASP A 184 -1.58 9.04 -31.83
C ASP A 184 -1.48 10.04 -30.66
N ARG A 185 -2.61 10.44 -30.07
CA ARG A 185 -2.71 11.42 -28.97
C ARG A 185 -2.95 10.79 -27.60
N ILE A 186 -3.02 9.47 -27.48
CA ILE A 186 -3.33 8.81 -26.20
C ILE A 186 -2.27 9.13 -25.13
N SER A 187 -0.99 9.09 -25.47
CA SER A 187 0.08 9.46 -24.52
C SER A 187 -0.03 10.92 -24.05
N GLU A 188 -0.38 11.82 -24.98
CA GLU A 188 -0.61 13.24 -24.69
C GLU A 188 -1.84 13.43 -23.79
N PHE A 189 -2.92 12.70 -24.05
CA PHE A 189 -4.11 12.69 -23.21
C PHE A 189 -3.80 12.22 -21.78
N ILE A 190 -3.01 11.16 -21.62
CA ILE A 190 -2.63 10.65 -20.30
C ILE A 190 -1.78 11.70 -19.57
N GLU A 191 -0.81 12.32 -20.26
CA GLU A 191 0.00 13.42 -19.71
C GLU A 191 -0.88 14.61 -19.29
N PHE A 192 -1.81 15.03 -20.16
CA PHE A 192 -2.78 16.09 -19.85
C PHE A 192 -3.59 15.75 -18.61
N SER A 193 -4.07 14.51 -18.50
CA SER A 193 -4.88 14.05 -17.37
C SER A 193 -4.09 14.08 -16.05
N PHE A 194 -2.79 13.82 -16.09
CA PHE A 194 -1.93 13.99 -14.92
C PHE A 194 -1.82 15.45 -14.44
N LEU A 195 -1.92 16.41 -15.35
CA LEU A 195 -1.89 17.84 -15.05
C LEU A 195 -3.27 18.33 -14.59
N ALA A 196 -4.33 17.94 -15.29
CA ALA A 196 -5.71 18.33 -14.98
C ALA A 196 -6.20 17.71 -13.66
N LYS A 197 -5.90 16.42 -13.42
CA LYS A 197 -6.23 15.70 -12.19
C LYS A 197 -5.02 14.94 -11.64
N PRO A 198 -4.22 15.56 -10.76
CA PRO A 198 -3.03 14.92 -10.19
C PRO A 198 -3.29 13.59 -9.48
N GLN A 199 -4.53 13.34 -9.05
CA GLN A 199 -4.94 12.08 -8.42
C GLN A 199 -4.78 10.88 -9.36
N VAL A 200 -4.83 11.07 -10.68
CA VAL A 200 -4.54 10.00 -11.65
C VAL A 200 -3.14 9.43 -11.37
N ARG A 201 -2.12 10.27 -11.18
CA ARG A 201 -0.76 9.80 -10.83
C ARG A 201 -0.70 9.13 -9.46
N THR A 202 -1.53 9.55 -8.51
CA THR A 202 -1.62 8.90 -7.19
C THR A 202 -2.15 7.48 -7.33
N TYR A 203 -3.20 7.26 -8.14
CA TYR A 203 -3.73 5.93 -8.41
C TYR A 203 -2.74 5.05 -9.21
N VAL A 204 -1.98 5.63 -10.16
CA VAL A 204 -0.89 4.92 -10.85
C VAL A 204 0.15 4.42 -9.84
N LYS A 205 0.59 5.27 -8.92
CA LYS A 205 1.58 4.91 -7.88
C LYS A 205 1.03 3.84 -6.92
N ALA A 206 -0.26 3.90 -6.61
CA ALA A 206 -0.95 2.90 -5.81
C ALA A 206 -1.31 1.61 -6.58
N ARG A 207 -0.92 1.51 -7.86
CA ARG A 207 -1.27 0.41 -8.78
C ARG A 207 -2.79 0.15 -8.88
N ASN A 208 -3.61 1.17 -8.67
CA ASN A 208 -5.06 1.08 -8.72
C ASN A 208 -5.56 1.45 -10.12
N LEU A 209 -5.81 0.44 -10.96
CA LEU A 209 -6.28 0.65 -12.34
C LEU A 209 -7.67 1.27 -12.40
N SER A 210 -8.62 0.79 -11.60
CA SER A 210 -10.00 1.30 -11.59
C SER A 210 -10.06 2.78 -11.21
N GLY A 211 -9.25 3.19 -10.22
CA GLY A 211 -9.11 4.60 -9.84
C GLY A 211 -8.47 5.45 -10.94
N VAL A 212 -7.55 4.89 -11.73
CA VAL A 212 -7.00 5.57 -12.91
C VAL A 212 -8.07 5.75 -13.98
N MET A 213 -8.79 4.68 -14.38
CA MET A 213 -9.81 4.73 -15.42
C MET A 213 -10.91 5.74 -15.09
N LEU A 214 -11.45 5.69 -13.87
CA LEU A 214 -12.47 6.65 -13.41
C LEU A 214 -12.00 8.11 -13.55
N ARG A 215 -10.75 8.41 -13.17
CA ARG A 215 -10.22 9.77 -13.24
C ARG A 215 -9.81 10.20 -14.64
N LEU A 216 -9.45 9.26 -15.51
CA LEU A 216 -9.21 9.53 -16.93
C LEU A 216 -10.53 9.89 -17.64
N GLU A 217 -11.62 9.18 -17.37
CA GLU A 217 -12.94 9.49 -17.96
C GLU A 217 -13.38 10.91 -17.65
N GLU A 218 -13.17 11.36 -16.40
CA GLU A 218 -13.46 12.73 -15.98
C GLU A 218 -12.64 13.80 -16.73
N THR A 219 -11.50 13.47 -17.32
CA THR A 219 -10.64 14.41 -18.05
C THR A 219 -10.80 14.37 -19.56
N VAL A 220 -11.50 13.35 -20.10
CA VAL A 220 -11.83 13.25 -21.54
C VAL A 220 -12.46 14.54 -22.09
N PRO A 221 -13.58 15.07 -21.52
CA PRO A 221 -14.25 16.23 -22.12
C PRO A 221 -13.35 17.47 -22.16
N LEU A 222 -12.53 17.68 -21.12
CA LEU A 222 -11.58 18.79 -21.04
C LEU A 222 -10.46 18.68 -22.10
N PHE A 223 -10.04 17.44 -22.41
CA PHE A 223 -9.03 17.22 -23.44
C PHE A 223 -9.60 17.42 -24.84
N MET A 224 -10.83 16.96 -25.08
CA MET A 224 -11.50 17.15 -26.36
C MET A 224 -11.73 18.63 -26.66
N GLU A 225 -12.20 19.40 -25.67
CA GLU A 225 -12.35 20.86 -25.82
C GLU A 225 -11.03 21.54 -26.18
N ARG A 226 -9.93 21.09 -25.56
CA ARG A 226 -8.58 21.59 -25.86
C ARG A 226 -8.14 21.25 -27.28
N LEU A 227 -8.42 20.05 -27.78
CA LEU A 227 -8.09 19.66 -29.15
C LEU A 227 -8.81 20.55 -30.17
N GLU A 228 -10.11 20.78 -29.98
CA GLU A 228 -10.90 21.64 -30.87
C GLU A 228 -10.42 23.09 -30.92
N GLN A 229 -9.87 23.61 -29.82
CA GLN A 229 -9.29 24.96 -29.75
C GLN A 229 -7.96 25.08 -30.49
N HIS A 230 -7.20 23.98 -30.62
CA HIS A 230 -5.89 23.97 -31.28
C HIS A 230 -5.96 23.62 -32.78
N GLU A 231 -7.09 23.12 -33.26
CA GLU A 231 -7.35 22.86 -34.69
C GLU A 231 -7.98 24.05 -35.45
N LYS A 232 -8.30 25.15 -34.74
CA LYS A 232 -8.72 26.43 -35.32
C LYS A 232 -7.55 27.40 -35.48
#